data_AF-A0A816BA95-F1
#
_entry.id   AF-A0A816BA95-F1
#
_cell.length_a   1.000
_cell.length_b   1.000
_cell.length_c   1.000
_cell.angle_alpha   90.00
_cell.angle_beta   90.00
_cell.angle_gamma   90.00
#
_symmetry.space_group_name_H-M   'P 1'
#
loop_
_entity.id
_entity.type
_entity.pdbx_description
1 polymer ?
#
loop_
_entity_poly.entity_id
_entity_poly.type
_entity_poly.pdbx_seq_one_letter_code
_entity_poly.pdbx_strand_id
1 'polypeptide(L)' 'MFSSSCDTMVAMSDVTDDGSIIFGKNSDRQVNEPLAIRYVPAATHLPNSKLRTTYIEIDQVEKTHSFGM' A
#
# COMPACT_ATOMS: atom_id res chain seq x y z
N MET A 1 -25.58 12.90 -0.79
CA MET A 1 -24.22 13.13 -1.31
C MET A 1 -23.28 12.42 -0.35
N PHE A 2 -22.89 11.18 -0.65
CA PHE A 2 -22.01 10.42 0.25
C PHE A 2 -20.58 10.95 0.04
N SER A 3 -20.06 11.70 1.02
CA SER A 3 -18.64 12.04 1.06
C SER A 3 -17.90 10.75 1.36
N SER A 4 -17.19 10.20 0.37
CA SER A 4 -16.21 9.13 0.63
C SER A 4 -14.99 9.81 1.26
N SER A 5 -14.87 9.67 2.56
CA SER A 5 -13.82 10.27 3.37
C SER A 5 -13.17 9.12 4.10
N CYS A 6 -12.04 8.65 3.61
CA CYS A 6 -11.26 7.62 4.30
C CYS A 6 -10.88 8.10 5.70
N ASP A 7 -10.97 7.20 6.69
CA ASP A 7 -10.47 7.48 8.04
C ASP A 7 -8.97 7.19 8.12
N THR A 8 -8.25 8.03 8.85
CA THR A 8 -6.84 7.81 9.18
C THR A 8 -6.65 8.01 10.67
N MET A 9 -5.92 7.10 11.31
CA MET A 9 -5.59 7.16 12.73
C MET A 9 -4.13 6.79 12.95
N VAL A 10 -3.54 7.38 14.01
CA VAL A 10 -2.20 7.05 14.47
C VAL A 10 -2.25 6.87 15.98
N ALA A 11 -1.74 5.73 16.46
CA ALA A 11 -1.42 5.54 17.87
C ALA A 11 0.10 5.66 18.01
N MET A 12 0.51 6.69 18.75
CA MET A 12 1.91 6.93 19.07
C MET A 12 2.39 5.99 20.18
N SER A 13 3.70 5.84 20.34
CA SER A 13 4.28 4.87 21.28
C SER A 13 3.96 5.14 22.75
N ASP A 14 3.53 6.36 23.09
CA ASP A 14 3.12 6.76 24.44
C ASP A 14 1.69 6.33 24.78
N VAL A 15 0.90 5.87 23.79
CA VAL A 15 -0.49 5.45 23.96
C VAL A 15 -0.72 3.96 23.64
N THR A 16 0.33 3.21 23.33
CA THR A 16 0.28 1.75 23.08
C THR A 16 0.98 0.98 24.20
N ASP A 17 0.43 -0.17 24.58
CA ASP A 17 0.91 -0.97 25.72
C ASP A 17 2.34 -1.50 25.52
N ASP A 18 2.70 -1.82 24.28
CA ASP A 18 4.01 -2.35 23.89
C ASP A 18 4.97 -1.28 23.33
N GLY A 19 4.54 -0.01 23.28
CA GLY A 19 5.30 1.08 22.69
C GLY A 19 5.37 1.05 21.15
N SER A 20 4.62 0.18 20.47
CA SER A 20 4.54 0.15 19.01
C SER A 20 3.88 1.42 18.46
N ILE A 21 4.31 1.89 17.29
CA ILE A 21 3.59 2.93 16.55
C ILE A 21 2.63 2.24 15.58
N ILE A 22 1.33 2.54 15.70
CA ILE A 22 0.28 1.93 14.87
C ILE A 22 -0.30 2.99 13.93
N PHE A 23 -0.19 2.75 12.63
CA PHE A 23 -0.86 3.53 11.59
C PHE A 23 -2.06 2.75 11.07
N GLY A 24 -3.26 3.33 11.18
CA GLY A 24 -4.50 2.74 10.68
C GLY A 24 -5.11 3.62 9.59
N LYS A 25 -5.50 2.99 8.48
CA LYS A 25 -6.25 3.65 7.40
C LYS A 25 -7.44 2.81 7.02
N ASN A 26 -8.64 3.32 7.26
CA ASN A 26 -9.86 2.73 6.74
C ASN A 26 -10.10 3.27 5.33
N SER A 27 -10.15 2.37 4.35
CA SER A 27 -10.50 2.76 2.99
C SER A 27 -11.98 2.51 2.79
N ASP A 28 -12.76 3.59 2.64
CA ASP A 28 -14.12 3.45 2.11
C ASP A 28 -14.07 2.73 0.77
N ARG A 29 -14.96 1.76 0.59
CA ARG A 29 -15.08 0.95 -0.62
C ARG A 29 -16.52 0.95 -1.08
N GLN A 30 -16.73 0.77 -2.38
CA GLN A 30 -18.07 0.55 -2.89
C GLN A 30 -18.62 -0.78 -2.33
N VAL A 31 -19.94 -0.87 -2.22
CA VAL A 31 -20.61 -2.11 -1.80
C VAL A 31 -20.14 -3.26 -2.69
N ASN A 32 -19.67 -4.35 -2.08
CA ASN A 32 -19.13 -5.55 -2.74
C ASN A 32 -17.77 -5.40 -3.44
N GLU A 33 -16.99 -4.35 -3.18
CA GLU A 33 -15.61 -4.26 -3.70
C GLU A 33 -14.64 -5.04 -2.78
N PRO A 34 -14.08 -6.20 -3.20
CA PRO A 34 -13.27 -7.04 -2.32
C PRO A 34 -11.93 -6.40 -1.96
N LEU A 35 -11.45 -6.63 -0.74
CA LEU A 35 -10.07 -6.30 -0.34
C LEU A 35 -9.18 -7.53 -0.55
N ALA A 36 -8.54 -7.60 -1.72
CA ALA A 36 -7.66 -8.72 -2.04
C ALA A 36 -6.30 -8.55 -1.35
N ILE A 37 -5.95 -9.52 -0.50
CA ILE A 37 -4.61 -9.68 0.04
C ILE A 37 -3.69 -10.14 -1.10
N ARG A 38 -2.55 -9.46 -1.28
CA ARG A 38 -1.57 -9.78 -2.31
C ARG A 38 -0.17 -9.75 -1.75
N TYR A 39 0.56 -10.82 -2.03
CA TYR A 39 2.00 -10.87 -1.91
C TYR A 39 2.65 -10.62 -3.27
N VAL A 40 3.58 -9.68 -3.30
CA VAL A 40 4.45 -9.36 -4.43
C VAL A 40 5.87 -9.74 -4.01
N PRO A 41 6.51 -10.73 -4.65
CA PRO A 41 7.87 -11.12 -4.30
C PRO A 41 8.88 -10.04 -4.69
N ALA A 42 10.02 -10.03 -4.00
CA ALA A 42 11.19 -9.27 -4.45
C ALA A 42 11.61 -9.74 -5.85
N ALA A 43 12.05 -8.82 -6.69
CA ALA A 43 12.47 -9.12 -8.07
C ALA A 43 13.68 -8.29 -8.50
N THR A 44 14.41 -8.82 -9.48
CA THR A 44 15.45 -8.10 -10.21
C THR A 44 14.97 -7.87 -11.64
N HIS A 45 15.19 -6.67 -12.18
CA HIS A 45 14.70 -6.27 -13.50
C HIS A 45 15.86 -5.97 -14.46
N LEU A 46 15.59 -6.11 -15.77
CA LEU A 46 16.59 -5.82 -16.79
C LEU A 46 16.93 -4.31 -16.82
N PRO A 47 18.18 -3.95 -17.17
CA PRO A 47 18.56 -2.55 -17.37
C PRO A 47 17.64 -1.85 -18.37
N ASN A 48 17.29 -0.59 -18.09
CA ASN A 48 16.41 0.25 -18.92
C ASN A 48 15.00 -0.31 -19.16
N SER A 49 14.55 -1.30 -18.37
CA SER A 49 13.17 -1.76 -18.42
C SER A 49 12.21 -0.70 -17.87
N LYS A 50 10.95 -0.77 -18.31
CA LYS A 50 9.87 0.13 -17.89
C LYS A 50 8.87 -0.61 -17.00
N LEU A 51 8.34 0.08 -16.00
CA LEU A 51 7.20 -0.36 -15.20
C LEU A 51 5.94 0.29 -15.74
N ARG A 52 4.98 -0.54 -16.19
CA ARG A 52 3.64 -0.08 -16.54
C ARG A 52 2.81 0.11 -15.28
N THR A 53 2.32 1.33 -15.08
CA THR A 53 1.30 1.66 -14.09
C THR A 53 -0.07 1.68 -14.77
N THR A 54 -1.13 2.05 -14.03
CA THR A 54 -2.48 2.15 -14.58
C THR A 54 -2.55 3.04 -15.83
N TYR A 55 -1.83 4.17 -15.84
CA TYR A 55 -1.98 5.18 -16.89
C TYR A 55 -0.68 5.58 -17.58
N ILE A 56 0.47 5.42 -16.90
CA ILE A 56 1.78 5.84 -17.40
C ILE A 56 2.82 4.72 -17.30
N GLU A 57 3.95 4.92 -17.95
CA GLU A 57 5.15 4.09 -17.78
C GLU A 57 6.24 4.91 -17.11
N ILE A 58 6.96 4.26 -16.19
CA ILE A 58 8.11 4.85 -15.50
C ILE A 58 9.32 3.93 -15.64
N ASP A 59 10.51 4.46 -15.39
CA ASP A 59 11.72 3.62 -15.33
C ASP A 59 11.63 2.63 -14.18
N GLN A 60 11.95 1.37 -14.46
CA GLN A 60 11.99 0.32 -13.46
C GLN A 60 13.34 0.35 -12.72
N VAL A 61 13.30 0.13 -11.42
CA VAL A 61 14.50 0.00 -10.59
C VAL A 61 15.11 -1.39 -10.78
N GLU A 62 16.43 -1.52 -10.59
CA GLU A 62 17.12 -2.81 -10.75
C GLU A 62 16.56 -3.89 -9.81
N LYS A 63 16.23 -3.52 -8.56
CA LYS A 63 15.76 -4.46 -7.52
C LYS A 63 14.58 -3.88 -6.74
N THR A 64 13.57 -4.72 -6.52
CA THR A 64 12.40 -4.42 -5.70
C THR A 64 12.38 -5.29 -4.45
N HIS A 65 11.87 -4.76 -3.35
CA HIS A 65 11.60 -5.54 -2.14
C HIS A 65 10.31 -6.34 -2.29
N SER A 66 10.17 -7.41 -1.50
CA SER A 66 8.88 -8.08 -1.36
C SER A 66 7.91 -7.19 -0.58
N PHE A 67 6.65 -7.19 -0.99
CA PHE A 67 5.56 -6.48 -0.32
C PHE A 67 4.39 -7.44 -0.09
N GLY A 68 3.82 -7.42 1.11
CA GLY A 68 2.59 -8.14 1.44
C GLY A 68 1.56 -7.16 2.00
N MET A 69 0.35 -7.22 1.45
CA MET A 69 -0.86 -6.59 2.01
C MET A 69 -1.92 -7.66 2.18
#